data_AF-A0A9E5CWF7-F1
#
_entry.id   AF-A0A9E5CWF7-F1
#
_cell.length_a   1.000
_cell.length_b   1.000
_cell.length_c   1.000
_cell.angle_alpha   90.00
_cell.angle_beta   90.00
_cell.angle_gamma   90.00
#
_symmetry.space_group_name_H-M   'P 1'
#
loop_
_entity.id
_entity.type
_entity.pdbx_description
1 polymer ?
#
loop_
_entity_poly.entity_id
_entity_poly.type
_entity_poly.pdbx_seq_one_letter_code
_entity_poly.pdbx_strand_id
1 'polypeptide(L)'
;RQLPNPGEIVFFDRSWYNRAVVEPVNGFCSEDQYQRFIQQVTEYEHMLYEDGIIIVKFWFSISKEEQLSRFKSRSENPLKQWKLSPIDAQAQKLWDTYSHYKKEMFTRTHSSFSPWIIVGANDKKKARLESIRYVLNLLPYTGKDSPAVTITPDPDIVYRYHRSAPNLD
;
A
#
# COMPACT_ATOMS: atom_id res chain seq x y z
N ARG A 1 -16.49 -2.65 13.08
CA ARG A 1 -15.47 -3.45 13.78
C ARG A 1 -14.66 -4.18 12.72
N GLN A 2 -13.44 -3.74 12.42
CA GLN A 2 -12.55 -4.33 11.41
C GLN A 2 -11.09 -4.43 11.90
N LEU A 3 -10.81 -4.16 13.17
CA LEU A 3 -9.48 -4.34 13.76
C LEU A 3 -9.32 -5.78 14.27
N PRO A 4 -8.10 -6.34 14.27
CA PRO A 4 -7.86 -7.69 14.76
C PRO A 4 -8.09 -7.79 16.26
N ASN A 5 -8.72 -8.88 16.70
CA ASN A 5 -8.62 -9.37 18.07
C ASN A 5 -7.33 -10.17 18.26
N PRO A 6 -6.93 -10.49 19.51
CA PRO A 6 -5.78 -11.36 19.75
C PRO A 6 -5.86 -12.68 18.96
N GLY A 7 -4.80 -12.97 18.18
CA GLY A 7 -4.71 -14.16 17.33
C GLY A 7 -5.31 -14.03 15.93
N GLU A 8 -5.93 -12.90 15.60
CA GLU A 8 -6.49 -12.65 14.27
C GLU A 8 -5.49 -11.96 13.33
N ILE A 9 -5.55 -12.32 12.05
CA ILE A 9 -4.89 -11.59 10.96
C ILE A 9 -6.00 -10.96 10.12
N VAL A 10 -5.98 -9.63 9.99
CA VAL A 10 -6.96 -8.90 9.19
C VAL A 10 -6.27 -8.26 7.99
N PHE A 11 -6.84 -8.49 6.80
CA PHE A 11 -6.40 -7.89 5.55
C PHE A 11 -7.30 -6.73 5.16
N PHE A 12 -6.68 -5.59 4.87
CA PHE A 12 -7.33 -4.40 4.37
C PHE A 12 -7.09 -4.29 2.85
N ASP A 13 -8.06 -4.71 2.04
CA ASP A 13 -8.07 -4.40 0.60
C ASP A 13 -8.51 -2.94 0.41
N ARG A 14 -7.51 -2.06 0.36
CA ARG A 14 -7.60 -0.63 0.74
C ARG A 14 -7.86 -0.46 2.23
N SER A 15 -7.76 0.77 2.71
CA SER A 15 -7.86 1.09 4.14
C SER A 15 -8.32 2.54 4.34
N TRP A 16 -8.18 3.05 5.56
CA TRP A 16 -8.38 4.47 5.89
C TRP A 16 -7.55 5.43 5.01
N TYR A 17 -6.48 4.93 4.37
CA TYR A 17 -5.68 5.71 3.40
C TYR A 17 -6.40 6.08 2.10
N ASN A 18 -7.64 5.66 1.87
CA ASN A 18 -8.46 6.24 0.80
C ASN A 18 -8.52 7.78 0.91
N ARG A 19 -8.61 8.30 2.13
CA ARG A 19 -8.60 9.75 2.40
C ARG A 19 -7.27 10.43 2.13
N ALA A 20 -6.17 9.68 2.07
CA ALA A 20 -4.86 10.25 1.79
C ALA A 20 -4.60 10.49 0.29
N VAL A 21 -5.30 9.76 -0.58
CA VAL A 21 -4.99 9.73 -2.02
C VAL A 21 -6.25 9.79 -2.88
N VAL A 22 -7.12 8.77 -2.82
CA VAL A 22 -8.25 8.65 -3.75
C VAL A 22 -9.28 9.75 -3.52
N GLU A 23 -9.66 10.00 -2.27
CA GLU A 23 -10.67 11.01 -1.94
C GLU A 23 -10.27 12.43 -2.37
N PRO A 24 -9.08 12.96 -2.01
CA PRO A 24 -8.72 14.32 -2.38
C PRO A 24 -8.47 14.48 -3.90
N VAL A 25 -7.97 13.44 -4.59
CA VAL A 25 -7.80 13.49 -6.06
C VAL A 25 -9.14 13.60 -6.80
N ASN A 26 -10.19 12.96 -6.28
CA ASN A 26 -11.51 12.92 -6.93
C ASN A 26 -12.54 13.87 -6.30
N GLY A 27 -12.13 14.69 -5.33
CA GLY A 27 -13.02 15.62 -4.63
C GLY A 27 -14.07 14.94 -3.74
N PHE A 28 -13.80 13.73 -3.22
CA PHE A 28 -14.70 13.02 -2.30
C PHE A 28 -14.54 13.46 -0.84
N CYS A 29 -13.53 14.27 -0.53
CA CYS A 29 -13.37 14.92 0.77
C CYS A 29 -13.04 16.41 0.59
N SER A 30 -13.35 17.21 1.61
CA SER A 30 -12.86 18.60 1.68
C SER A 30 -11.39 18.66 2.05
N GLU A 31 -10.75 19.80 1.79
CA GLU A 31 -9.37 20.05 2.21
C GLU A 31 -9.20 19.90 3.73
N ASP A 32 -10.15 20.42 4.52
CA ASP A 32 -10.14 20.27 5.98
C ASP A 32 -10.19 18.81 6.44
N GLN A 33 -10.96 17.97 5.74
CA GLN A 33 -11.04 16.54 6.03
C GLN A 33 -9.72 15.84 5.70
N TYR A 34 -9.10 16.19 4.57
CA TYR A 34 -7.80 15.68 4.16
C TYR A 34 -6.70 16.05 5.17
N GLN A 35 -6.56 17.33 5.50
CA GLN A 35 -5.54 17.81 6.44
C GLN A 35 -5.71 17.19 7.83
N ARG A 36 -6.96 17.11 8.31
CA ARG A 36 -7.26 16.46 9.59
C ARG A 36 -6.88 14.99 9.59
N PHE A 37 -7.21 14.26 8.52
CA PHE A 37 -6.85 12.84 8.42
C PHE A 37 -5.33 12.64 8.44
N ILE A 38 -4.61 13.42 7.64
CA ILE A 38 -3.15 13.35 7.55
C ILE A 38 -2.47 13.63 8.90
N GLN A 39 -3.04 14.53 9.71
CA GLN A 39 -2.56 14.81 11.07
C GLN A 39 -2.89 13.68 12.07
N GLN A 40 -4.06 13.05 11.94
CA GLN A 40 -4.55 12.08 12.93
C GLN A 40 -4.08 10.65 12.67
N VAL A 41 -3.84 10.26 11.42
CA VAL A 41 -3.59 8.86 11.06
C VAL A 41 -2.34 8.27 11.72
N THR A 42 -1.27 9.05 11.87
CA THR A 42 -0.05 8.59 12.53
C THR A 42 -0.26 8.34 14.01
N GLU A 43 -1.02 9.20 14.69
CA GLU A 43 -1.38 9.04 16.11
C GLU A 43 -2.28 7.82 16.30
N TYR A 44 -3.25 7.63 15.41
CA TYR A 44 -4.11 6.44 15.41
C TYR A 44 -3.30 5.15 15.24
N GLU A 45 -2.36 5.11 14.30
CA GLU A 45 -1.47 3.96 14.11
C GLU A 45 -0.52 3.76 15.30
N HIS A 46 -0.08 4.83 15.94
CA HIS A 46 0.74 4.76 17.14
C HIS A 46 -0.01 4.12 18.29
N MET A 47 -1.28 4.49 18.51
CA MET A 47 -2.13 3.86 19.53
C MET A 47 -2.28 2.35 19.30
N LEU A 48 -2.46 1.92 18.05
CA LEU A 48 -2.55 0.49 17.70
C LEU A 48 -1.21 -0.23 17.91
N TYR A 49 -0.10 0.42 17.58
CA TYR A 49 1.23 -0.11 17.81
C TYR A 49 1.52 -0.32 19.31
N GLU A 50 1.18 0.65 20.15
CA GLU A 50 1.33 0.57 21.61
C GLU A 50 0.44 -0.51 22.23
N ASP A 51 -0.71 -0.81 21.61
CA ASP A 51 -1.59 -1.93 21.99
C ASP A 51 -1.05 -3.31 21.52
N GLY A 52 0.12 -3.33 20.88
CA GLY A 52 0.80 -4.55 20.43
C GLY A 52 0.36 -5.06 19.05
N ILE A 53 -0.41 -4.27 18.29
CA ILE A 53 -0.82 -4.64 16.93
C ILE A 53 0.35 -4.41 15.97
N ILE A 54 0.71 -5.46 15.22
CA ILE A 54 1.71 -5.38 14.15
C ILE A 54 1.04 -4.84 12.89
N ILE A 55 1.42 -3.63 12.48
CA ILE A 55 0.89 -2.97 11.29
C ILE A 55 1.88 -3.13 10.14
N VAL A 56 1.41 -3.70 9.01
CA VAL A 56 2.18 -3.79 7.77
C VAL A 56 1.48 -2.95 6.69
N LYS A 57 2.09 -1.85 6.27
CA LYS A 57 1.57 -0.97 5.22
C LYS A 57 2.28 -1.20 3.90
N PHE A 58 1.63 -1.92 2.99
CA PHE A 58 2.14 -2.11 1.63
C PHE A 58 1.60 -1.07 0.66
N TRP A 59 2.49 -0.51 -0.14
CA TRP A 59 2.15 0.22 -1.35
C TRP A 59 2.68 -0.52 -2.58
N PHE A 60 1.77 -1.04 -3.39
CA PHE A 60 2.12 -1.73 -4.63
C PHE A 60 2.33 -0.70 -5.75
N SER A 61 3.60 -0.42 -6.07
CA SER A 61 3.96 0.53 -7.12
C SER A 61 3.97 -0.15 -8.49
N ILE A 62 3.35 0.48 -9.48
CA ILE A 62 3.37 0.05 -10.88
C ILE A 62 3.68 1.26 -11.75
N SER A 63 4.37 1.04 -12.87
CA SER A 63 4.60 2.13 -13.81
C SER A 63 3.30 2.56 -14.50
N LYS A 64 3.30 3.79 -15.02
CA LYS A 64 2.18 4.34 -15.78
C LYS A 64 1.82 3.45 -16.98
N GLU A 65 2.82 2.93 -17.67
CA GLU A 65 2.68 2.05 -18.83
C GLU A 65 2.05 0.72 -18.44
N GLU A 66 2.50 0.11 -17.34
CA GLU A 66 1.95 -1.14 -16.83
C GLU A 66 0.50 -0.96 -16.36
N GLN A 67 0.18 0.17 -15.71
CA GLN A 67 -1.20 0.48 -15.35
C GLN A 67 -2.10 0.56 -16.60
N LEU A 68 -1.65 1.26 -17.65
CA LEU A 68 -2.40 1.39 -18.90
C LEU A 68 -2.57 0.03 -19.60
N SER A 69 -1.51 -0.79 -19.65
CA SER A 69 -1.55 -2.15 -20.19
C SER A 69 -2.57 -3.03 -19.45
N ARG A 70 -2.57 -2.99 -18.12
CA ARG A 70 -3.55 -3.70 -17.28
C ARG A 70 -4.98 -3.24 -17.52
N PHE A 71 -5.18 -1.94 -17.71
CA PHE A 71 -6.50 -1.38 -18.00
C PHE A 71 -7.05 -1.93 -19.33
N LYS A 72 -6.26 -1.89 -20.41
CA LYS A 72 -6.62 -2.45 -21.72
C LYS A 72 -6.90 -3.96 -21.65
N SER A 73 -6.01 -4.71 -20.99
CA SER A 73 -6.19 -6.15 -20.80
C SER A 73 -7.47 -6.50 -20.03
N ARG A 74 -7.91 -5.64 -19.10
CA ARG A 74 -9.18 -5.83 -18.36
C ARG A 74 -10.40 -5.52 -19.23
N SER A 75 -10.33 -4.50 -20.10
CA SER A 75 -11.46 -4.16 -20.98
C SER A 75 -11.72 -5.24 -22.02
N GLU A 76 -10.66 -5.92 -22.48
CA GLU A 76 -10.75 -6.98 -23.49
C GLU A 76 -11.07 -8.36 -22.90
N ASN A 77 -11.01 -8.53 -21.58
CA ASN A 77 -11.21 -9.83 -20.93
C ASN A 77 -12.57 -9.88 -20.19
N PRO A 78 -13.54 -10.67 -20.68
CA PRO A 78 -14.89 -10.77 -20.09
C PRO A 78 -14.90 -11.15 -18.61
N LEU A 79 -13.91 -11.92 -18.14
CA LEU A 79 -13.81 -12.36 -16.74
C LEU A 79 -13.27 -11.27 -15.80
N LYS A 80 -12.79 -10.15 -16.35
CA LYS A 80 -12.14 -9.07 -15.59
C LYS A 80 -12.78 -7.70 -15.80
N GLN A 81 -13.70 -7.55 -16.74
CA GLN A 81 -14.37 -6.29 -17.06
C GLN A 81 -15.05 -5.65 -15.85
N TRP A 82 -15.63 -6.46 -14.95
CA TRP A 82 -16.26 -5.99 -13.72
C TRP A 82 -15.31 -5.24 -12.76
N LYS A 83 -14.00 -5.36 -12.95
CA LYS A 83 -12.97 -4.65 -12.16
C LYS A 83 -12.67 -3.24 -12.68
N LEU A 84 -13.34 -2.79 -13.74
CA LEU A 84 -13.18 -1.45 -14.29
C LEU A 84 -14.20 -0.51 -13.67
N SER A 85 -13.70 0.55 -13.03
CA SER A 85 -14.51 1.65 -12.52
C SER A 85 -14.34 2.90 -13.40
N PRO A 86 -15.34 3.79 -13.48
CA PRO A 86 -15.17 5.13 -14.06
C PRO A 86 -13.99 5.90 -13.47
N ILE A 87 -13.67 5.67 -12.18
CA ILE A 87 -12.53 6.27 -11.49
C ILE A 87 -11.21 5.77 -12.08
N ASP A 88 -11.11 4.48 -12.43
CA ASP A 88 -9.88 3.91 -12.99
C ASP A 88 -9.53 4.53 -14.35
N ALA A 89 -10.54 4.87 -15.16
CA ALA A 89 -10.34 5.54 -16.44
C ALA A 89 -9.81 6.98 -16.27
N GLN A 90 -10.21 7.66 -15.20
CA GLN A 90 -9.73 9.00 -14.86
C GLN A 90 -8.34 8.96 -14.20
N ALA A 91 -7.99 7.87 -13.52
CA ALA A 91 -6.73 7.75 -12.79
C ALA A 91 -5.49 7.95 -13.69
N GLN A 92 -5.55 7.54 -14.96
CA GLN A 92 -4.47 7.80 -15.91
C GLN A 92 -4.30 9.28 -16.27
N LYS A 93 -5.42 10.01 -16.41
CA LYS A 93 -5.39 11.46 -16.68
C LYS A 93 -4.90 12.24 -15.46
N LEU A 94 -5.26 11.76 -14.27
CA LEU A 94 -4.93 12.36 -12.98
C LEU A 94 -3.63 11.81 -12.38
N TRP A 95 -2.79 11.13 -13.19
CA TRP A 95 -1.59 10.43 -12.72
C TRP A 95 -0.70 11.34 -11.85
N ASP A 96 -0.42 12.56 -12.31
CA ASP A 96 0.46 13.48 -11.59
C ASP A 96 -0.15 13.95 -10.26
N THR A 97 -1.47 14.14 -10.22
CA THR A 97 -2.21 14.45 -8.99
C THR A 97 -2.17 13.27 -8.01
N TYR A 98 -2.35 12.03 -8.50
CA TYR A 98 -2.17 10.82 -7.70
C TYR A 98 -0.75 10.71 -7.13
N SER A 99 0.27 10.96 -7.96
CA SER A 99 1.68 10.94 -7.54
C SER A 99 1.98 12.02 -6.49
N HIS A 100 1.37 13.21 -6.60
CA HIS A 100 1.47 14.27 -5.59
C HIS A 100 0.92 13.82 -4.23
N TYR A 101 -0.34 13.37 -4.17
CA TYR A 101 -0.95 12.95 -2.90
C TYR A 101 -0.30 11.70 -2.32
N LYS A 102 0.17 10.77 -3.16
CA LYS A 102 0.99 9.62 -2.75
C LYS A 102 2.27 10.09 -2.04
N LYS A 103 2.98 11.07 -2.62
CA LYS A 103 4.22 11.61 -2.03
C LYS A 103 3.95 12.31 -0.70
N GLU A 104 2.89 13.11 -0.61
CA GLU A 104 2.48 13.75 0.66
C GLU A 104 2.13 12.70 1.72
N MET A 105 1.34 11.67 1.35
CA MET A 105 1.00 10.56 2.23
C MET A 105 2.26 9.89 2.78
N PHE A 106 3.20 9.49 1.94
CA PHE A 106 4.43 8.85 2.43
C PHE A 106 5.26 9.77 3.32
N THR A 107 5.43 11.02 2.92
CA THR A 107 6.27 11.98 3.65
C THR A 107 5.76 12.19 5.07
N ARG A 108 4.44 12.31 5.22
CA ARG A 108 3.78 12.65 6.48
C ARG A 108 3.42 11.44 7.35
N THR A 109 3.18 10.28 6.74
CA THR A 109 2.66 9.09 7.46
C THR A 109 3.65 7.92 7.55
N HIS A 110 4.87 8.08 7.03
CA HIS A 110 5.94 7.14 7.28
C HIS A 110 6.58 7.38 8.65
N SER A 111 6.55 6.37 9.52
CA SER A 111 7.17 6.41 10.84
C SER A 111 8.09 5.21 11.10
N SER A 112 8.79 5.21 12.24
CA SER A 112 9.60 4.09 12.70
C SER A 112 8.76 2.86 13.05
N PHE A 113 7.63 3.08 13.72
CA PHE A 113 6.72 2.05 14.24
C PHE A 113 5.69 1.55 13.20
N SER A 114 5.35 2.39 12.22
CA SER A 114 4.42 2.06 11.12
C SER A 114 5.02 2.50 9.79
N PRO A 115 6.05 1.79 9.28
CA PRO A 115 6.71 2.15 8.05
C PRO A 115 5.84 1.83 6.83
N TRP A 116 5.97 2.67 5.80
CA TRP A 116 5.53 2.32 4.45
C TRP A 116 6.53 1.42 3.75
N ILE A 117 6.03 0.32 3.21
CA ILE A 117 6.78 -0.69 2.47
C ILE A 117 6.33 -0.64 1.01
N ILE A 118 7.26 -0.33 0.13
CA ILE A 118 7.01 -0.23 -1.30
C ILE A 118 7.27 -1.59 -1.93
N VAL A 119 6.34 -2.04 -2.77
CA VAL A 119 6.41 -3.31 -3.50
C VAL A 119 6.38 -3.01 -4.99
N GLY A 120 7.47 -3.30 -5.69
CA GLY A 120 7.55 -3.27 -7.15
C GLY A 120 6.60 -4.30 -7.76
N ALA A 121 5.48 -3.82 -8.29
CA ALA A 121 4.32 -4.64 -8.62
C ALA A 121 4.08 -4.80 -10.13
N ASN A 122 5.05 -4.43 -10.97
CA ASN A 122 4.99 -4.66 -12.42
C ASN A 122 4.88 -6.16 -12.73
N ASP A 123 5.70 -7.00 -12.10
CA ASP A 123 5.50 -8.46 -12.09
C ASP A 123 4.63 -8.86 -10.89
N LYS A 124 3.38 -9.28 -11.17
CA LYS A 124 2.42 -9.69 -10.13
C LYS A 124 2.86 -10.92 -9.35
N LYS A 125 3.54 -11.88 -9.99
CA LYS A 125 3.92 -13.14 -9.33
C LYS A 125 5.03 -12.86 -8.33
N LYS A 126 6.04 -12.11 -8.74
CA LYS A 126 7.12 -11.66 -7.85
C LYS A 126 6.58 -10.81 -6.71
N ALA A 127 5.79 -9.78 -6.99
CA ALA A 127 5.22 -8.91 -5.96
C ALA A 127 4.45 -9.67 -4.88
N ARG A 128 3.67 -10.69 -5.25
CA ARG A 128 2.96 -11.56 -4.29
C ARG A 128 3.93 -12.36 -3.42
N LEU A 129 4.91 -13.02 -4.03
CA LEU A 129 5.88 -13.83 -3.32
C LEU A 129 6.69 -12.98 -2.34
N GLU A 130 7.20 -11.84 -2.80
CA GLU A 130 8.02 -10.95 -1.98
C GLU A 130 7.22 -10.27 -0.86
N SER A 131 5.94 -9.95 -1.09
CA SER A 131 5.07 -9.43 -0.02
C SER A 131 4.86 -10.48 1.08
N ILE A 132 4.67 -11.75 0.70
CA ILE A 132 4.54 -12.86 1.66
C ILE A 132 5.86 -13.05 2.41
N ARG A 133 6.99 -13.07 1.71
CA ARG A 133 8.34 -13.13 2.31
C ARG A 133 8.55 -12.01 3.31
N TYR A 134 8.19 -10.77 2.98
CA TYR A 134 8.29 -9.64 3.89
C TYR A 134 7.54 -9.88 5.21
N VAL A 135 6.29 -10.34 5.16
CA VAL A 135 5.50 -10.62 6.37
C VAL A 135 6.09 -11.77 7.17
N LEU A 136 6.49 -12.87 6.54
CA LEU A 136 7.15 -13.99 7.22
C LEU A 136 8.48 -13.56 7.85
N ASN A 137 9.27 -12.74 7.17
CA ASN A 137 10.52 -12.22 7.70
C ASN A 137 10.32 -11.23 8.85
N LEU A 138 9.19 -10.51 8.89
CA LEU A 138 8.87 -9.57 9.97
C LEU A 138 8.42 -10.29 11.24
N LEU A 139 7.51 -11.26 11.13
CA LEU A 139 6.84 -11.84 12.29
C LEU A 139 7.74 -12.83 13.05
N PRO A 140 7.70 -12.87 14.39
CA PRO A 140 8.30 -13.94 15.17
C PRO A 140 7.34 -15.15 15.18
N TYR A 141 7.82 -16.31 14.73
CA TYR A 141 7.06 -17.55 14.78
C TYR A 141 7.97 -18.76 15.01
N THR A 142 7.43 -19.81 15.62
CA THR A 142 8.17 -21.05 15.89
C THR A 142 8.67 -21.69 14.59
N GLY A 143 9.95 -22.04 14.53
CA GLY A 143 10.56 -22.67 13.35
C GLY A 143 11.09 -21.70 12.29
N LYS A 144 11.09 -20.38 12.56
CA LYS A 144 11.64 -19.37 11.66
C LYS A 144 13.15 -19.51 11.43
N ASP A 145 13.91 -19.94 12.43
CA ASP A 145 15.38 -20.03 12.39
C ASP A 145 15.90 -21.20 11.52
N SER A 146 15.02 -22.05 11.01
CA SER A 146 15.35 -23.13 10.08
C SER A 146 14.30 -23.21 8.99
N PRO A 147 14.16 -22.15 8.16
CA PRO A 147 13.10 -22.08 7.19
C PRO A 147 13.41 -23.01 6.02
N ALA A 148 12.42 -23.78 5.57
CA ALA A 148 12.56 -24.64 4.39
C ALA A 148 12.74 -23.85 3.08
N VAL A 149 12.45 -22.54 3.09
CA VAL A 149 12.52 -21.63 1.96
C VAL A 149 13.14 -20.30 2.37
N THR A 150 13.74 -19.59 1.42
CA THR A 150 14.20 -18.21 1.66
C THR A 150 13.02 -17.31 2.00
N ILE A 151 13.03 -16.76 3.21
CA ILE A 151 12.04 -15.80 3.70
C ILE A 151 12.49 -14.34 3.59
N THR A 152 13.79 -14.08 3.37
CA THR A 152 14.29 -12.73 3.12
C THR A 152 13.73 -12.19 1.80
N PRO A 153 13.03 -11.05 1.81
CA PRO A 153 12.51 -10.46 0.59
C PRO A 153 13.64 -9.85 -0.26
N ASP A 154 13.45 -9.85 -1.58
CA ASP A 154 14.34 -9.19 -2.54
C ASP A 154 14.28 -7.66 -2.35
N PRO A 155 15.40 -6.99 -2.00
CA PRO A 155 15.43 -5.55 -1.73
C PRO A 155 15.14 -4.69 -2.97
N ASP A 156 15.32 -5.22 -4.18
CA ASP A 156 14.99 -4.50 -5.42
C ASP A 156 13.47 -4.51 -5.70
N ILE A 157 12.74 -5.43 -5.04
CA ILE A 157 11.29 -5.58 -5.22
C ILE A 157 10.54 -5.04 -4.01
N VAL A 158 10.98 -5.33 -2.79
CA VAL A 158 10.33 -4.89 -1.56
C VAL A 158 11.32 -4.12 -0.70
N TYR A 159 11.05 -2.83 -0.53
CA TYR A 159 11.91 -1.95 0.24
C TYR A 159 11.12 -0.97 1.08
N ARG A 160 11.74 -0.52 2.17
CA ARG A 160 11.18 0.52 3.03
C ARG A 160 11.26 1.87 2.32
N TYR A 161 10.20 2.67 2.40
CA TYR A 161 10.26 4.04 1.92
C TYR A 161 11.31 4.86 2.70
N HIS A 162 12.12 5.62 1.97
CA HIS A 162 13.05 6.61 2.53
C HIS A 162 12.71 7.98 1.96
N ARG A 163 12.75 9.04 2.79
CA ARG A 163 12.42 10.41 2.34
C ARG A 163 13.35 10.94 1.25
N SER A 164 14.57 10.39 1.16
CA SER A 164 15.55 10.70 0.11
C SER A 164 15.27 9.98 -1.23
N ALA A 165 14.26 9.10 -1.30
CA ALA A 165 13.97 8.34 -2.51
C ALA A 165 13.50 9.28 -3.63
N PRO A 166 14.20 9.32 -4.78
CA PRO A 166 13.96 10.31 -5.82
C PRO A 166 12.70 10.03 -6.66
N ASN A 167 12.27 8.76 -6.76
CA ASN A 167 11.06 8.37 -7.50
C ASN A 167 10.32 7.23 -6.79
N LEU A 168 8.99 7.32 -6.84
CA LEU A 168 8.07 6.36 -6.24
C LEU A 168 7.22 5.62 -7.29
N ASP A 169 7.51 5.86 -8.56
CA ASP A 169 6.85 5.33 -9.77
C ASP A 169 7.90 4.74 -10.71
#